data_AF-A0ABD0NH62-F1
#
_entry.id   AF-A0ABD0NH62-F1
#
_cell.length_a   1.000
_cell.length_b   1.000
_cell.length_c   1.000
_cell.angle_alpha   90.00
_cell.angle_beta   90.00
_cell.angle_gamma   90.00
#
_symmetry.space_group_name_H-M   'P 1'
#
loop_
_entity.id
_entity.type
_entity.pdbx_description
1 polymer ?
#
loop_
_entity_poly.entity_id
_entity_poly.type
_entity_poly.pdbx_seq_one_letter_code
_entity_poly.pdbx_strand_id
1 'polypeptide(L)' 'AGLNGATQSVLSRPMQRKLVTLVHCQLVEEEGRIRAMRAARSLGERTVTELILQHQNPQQLSSNLWAAVRARGCQFLGP' A
#
# COMPACT_ATOMS: atom_id res chain seq x y z
N ALA A 1 23.23 -2.36 26.42
CA ALA A 1 23.16 -1.06 25.71
C ALA A 1 22.85 -1.33 24.23
N GLY A 2 21.74 -0.80 23.71
CA GLY A 2 21.35 -1.01 22.30
C GLY A 2 19.89 -0.71 21.98
N LEU A 3 19.30 0.36 22.52
CA LEU A 3 17.91 0.78 22.31
C LEU A 3 17.74 1.68 21.05
N ASN A 4 18.64 1.62 20.08
CA ASN A 4 18.71 2.60 18.98
C ASN A 4 18.06 2.14 17.65
N GLY A 5 17.17 1.13 17.66
CA GLY A 5 16.48 0.64 16.45
C GLY A 5 14.97 0.88 16.40
N ALA A 6 14.35 1.39 17.48
CA ALA A 6 12.91 1.28 17.71
C ALA A 6 12.05 2.49 17.26
N THR A 7 12.61 3.47 16.56
CA THR A 7 11.87 4.69 16.15
C THR A 7 11.47 4.70 14.67
N GLN A 8 11.55 3.56 13.97
CA GLN A 8 11.03 3.48 12.60
C GLN A 8 9.51 3.39 12.64
N SER A 9 8.86 4.38 12.02
CA SER A 9 7.41 4.40 11.86
C SER A 9 6.93 3.14 11.14
N VAL A 10 5.85 2.54 11.65
CA VAL A 10 5.13 1.44 10.99
C VAL A 10 4.57 1.87 9.63
N LEU A 11 4.36 3.18 9.42
CA LEU A 11 3.87 3.71 8.17
C LEU A 11 5.00 3.83 7.16
N SER A 12 4.81 3.19 6.00
CA SER A 12 5.71 3.34 4.86
C SER A 12 5.79 4.80 4.39
N ARG A 13 6.89 5.19 3.75
CA ARG A 13 7.03 6.54 3.17
C ARG A 13 5.88 6.92 2.22
N PRO A 14 5.38 6.03 1.33
CA PRO A 14 4.17 6.32 0.55
C PRO A 14 2.93 6.63 1.40
N MET A 15 2.73 5.93 2.51
CA MET A 15 1.61 6.18 3.42
C MET A 15 1.73 7.55 4.09
N GLN A 16 2.92 7.87 4.60
CA GLN A 16 3.20 9.17 5.23
C GLN A 16 2.94 10.33 4.28
N ARG A 17 3.38 10.24 3.01
CA ARG A 17 3.12 11.28 2.00
C ARG A 17 1.62 11.50 1.78
N LYS A 18 0.82 10.43 1.71
CA LYS A 18 -0.63 10.52 1.52
C LYS A 18 -1.34 11.12 2.75
N LEU A 19 -0.87 10.78 3.95
CA LEU A 19 -1.34 11.43 5.19
C LEU A 19 -1.04 12.93 5.19
N VAL A 20 0.18 13.32 4.83
CA VAL A 20 0.55 14.74 4.71
C VAL A 20 -0.37 15.46 3.72
N THR A 21 -0.63 14.87 2.54
CA THR A 21 -1.59 15.43 1.57
C THR A 21 -2.99 15.63 2.17
N LEU A 22 -3.49 14.64 2.92
CA LEU A 22 -4.81 14.73 3.55
C LEU A 22 -4.86 15.81 4.63
N VAL A 23 -3.84 15.87 5.50
CA VAL A 23 -3.75 16.84 6.61
C VAL A 23 -3.70 18.28 6.11
N HIS A 24 -3.12 18.53 4.93
CA HIS A 24 -3.05 19.86 4.33
C HIS A 24 -4.34 20.31 3.62
N CYS A 25 -5.40 19.51 3.59
CA CYS A 25 -6.66 19.92 2.96
C CYS A 25 -7.44 20.93 3.81
N GLN A 26 -7.84 22.05 3.22
CA GLN A 26 -8.59 23.11 3.89
C GLN A 26 -10.10 22.82 3.94
N LEU A 27 -10.60 22.22 5.02
CA LEU A 27 -11.96 21.67 5.05
C LEU A 27 -13.09 22.72 5.10
N VAL A 28 -12.78 23.96 5.48
CA VAL A 28 -13.75 25.06 5.43
C VAL A 28 -14.10 25.44 3.98
N GLU A 29 -13.17 25.22 3.05
CA GLU A 29 -13.35 25.47 1.62
C GLU A 29 -13.93 24.24 0.91
N GLU A 30 -14.84 24.46 -0.03
CA GLU A 30 -15.41 23.38 -0.84
C GLU A 30 -14.35 22.61 -1.62
N GLU A 31 -13.41 23.32 -2.24
CA GLU A 31 -12.30 22.69 -2.96
C GLU A 31 -11.42 21.85 -2.04
N GLY A 32 -11.20 22.29 -0.81
CA GLY A 32 -10.42 21.53 0.17
C GLY A 32 -11.15 20.26 0.61
N ARG A 33 -12.49 20.26 0.71
CA ARG A 33 -13.28 19.04 0.93
C ARG A 33 -13.18 18.07 -0.24
N ILE A 34 -13.27 18.54 -1.48
CA ILE A 34 -13.11 17.69 -2.67
C ILE A 34 -11.71 17.07 -2.71
N ARG A 35 -10.67 17.87 -2.42
CA ARG A 35 -9.29 17.39 -2.32
C ARG A 35 -9.12 16.35 -1.20
N ALA A 36 -9.72 16.59 -0.03
CA ALA A 36 -9.68 15.65 1.09
C ALA A 36 -10.30 14.29 0.72
N MET A 37 -11.45 14.28 0.02
CA MET A 37 -12.07 13.02 -0.42
C MET A 37 -11.18 12.22 -1.37
N ARG A 38 -10.49 12.90 -2.30
CA ARG A 38 -9.53 12.26 -3.21
C ARG A 38 -8.31 11.72 -2.44
N ALA A 39 -7.78 12.51 -1.49
CA ALA A 39 -6.67 12.10 -0.65
C ALA A 39 -7.02 10.89 0.23
N ALA A 40 -8.21 10.88 0.84
CA ALA A 40 -8.72 9.79 1.66
C ALA A 40 -8.88 8.50 0.85
N ARG A 41 -9.46 8.56 -0.36
CA ARG A 41 -9.52 7.40 -1.27
C ARG A 41 -8.13 6.87 -1.59
N SER A 42 -7.20 7.76 -1.94
CA SER A 42 -5.83 7.38 -2.27
C SER A 42 -5.08 6.75 -1.09
N LEU A 43 -5.35 7.22 0.13
CA LEU A 43 -4.85 6.64 1.38
C LEU A 43 -5.41 5.23 1.60
N GLY A 44 -6.73 5.05 1.39
CA GLY A 44 -7.40 3.76 1.49
C GLY A 44 -6.86 2.72 0.50
N GLU A 45 -6.71 3.09 -0.77
CA GLU A 45 -6.11 2.23 -1.81
C GLU A 45 -4.70 1.79 -1.42
N ARG A 46 -3.89 2.71 -0.89
CA ARG A 46 -2.54 2.35 -0.40
C ARG A 46 -2.59 1.44 0.81
N THR A 47 -3.55 1.65 1.72
CA THR A 47 -3.71 0.83 2.93
C THR A 47 -3.99 -0.62 2.57
N VAL A 48 -4.89 -0.85 1.60
CA VAL A 48 -5.16 -2.21 1.09
C VAL A 48 -3.90 -2.85 0.53
N THR A 49 -3.09 -2.11 -0.24
CA THR A 49 -1.82 -2.62 -0.78
C THR A 49 -0.84 -2.99 0.34
N GLU A 50 -0.67 -2.14 1.35
CA GLU A 50 0.20 -2.44 2.50
C GLU A 50 -0.28 -3.68 3.24
N LEU A 51 -1.59 -3.81 3.48
CA LEU A 51 -2.16 -4.98 4.14
C LEU A 51 -1.93 -6.27 3.34
N ILE A 52 -2.10 -6.25 2.01
CA ILE A 52 -1.78 -7.39 1.15
C ILE A 52 -0.30 -7.76 1.29
N LEU A 53 0.60 -6.78 1.21
CA LEU A 53 2.05 -7.01 1.30
C LEU A 53 2.47 -7.56 2.67
N GLN A 54 1.85 -7.12 3.76
CA GLN A 54 2.13 -7.63 5.11
C GLN A 54 1.74 -9.10 5.29
N HIS A 55 0.68 -9.56 4.61
CA HIS A 55 0.20 -10.94 4.70
C HIS A 55 0.75 -11.85 3.58
N GLN A 56 1.47 -11.28 2.61
CA GLN A 56 2.02 -12.01 1.48
C GLN A 56 3.33 -12.70 1.88
N ASN A 57 3.41 -14.02 1.71
CA ASN A 57 4.64 -14.78 1.89
C ASN A 57 5.55 -14.62 0.65
N PRO A 58 6.72 -13.94 0.76
CA PRO A 58 7.58 -13.68 -0.39
C PRO A 58 8.24 -14.95 -0.95
N GLN A 59 8.51 -15.96 -0.12
CA GLN A 59 9.09 -17.24 -0.57
C GLN A 59 8.11 -18.04 -1.42
N GLN A 60 6.80 -17.86 -1.23
CA GLN A 60 5.76 -18.57 -1.97
C GLN A 60 5.16 -17.75 -3.13
N LEU A 61 5.58 -16.50 -3.33
CA LEU A 61 4.96 -15.59 -4.31
C LEU A 61 4.99 -16.14 -5.74
N SER A 62 6.17 -16.59 -6.22
CA SER A 62 6.32 -17.14 -7.57
C SER A 62 5.52 -18.44 -7.74
N SER A 63 5.54 -19.31 -6.73
CA SER A 63 4.75 -20.55 -6.71
C SER A 63 3.25 -20.27 -6.84
N ASN A 64 2.72 -19.36 -6.02
CA ASN A 64 1.32 -18.96 -6.03
C ASN A 64 0.92 -18.33 -7.37
N LEU A 65 1.78 -17.48 -7.94
CA LEU A 65 1.57 -16.89 -9.26
C LEU A 65 1.44 -17.97 -10.33
N TRP A 66 2.39 -18.90 -10.43
CA TRP A 66 2.38 -19.92 -11.47
C TRP A 66 1.28 -20.96 -11.27
N ALA A 67 0.91 -21.27 -10.02
CA ALA A 67 -0.27 -22.08 -9.73
C ALA A 67 -1.55 -21.43 -10.26
N ALA A 68 -1.74 -20.13 -10.04
CA ALA A 68 -2.90 -19.39 -10.54
C ALA A 68 -2.96 -19.31 -12.08
N VAL A 69 -1.79 -19.17 -12.74
CA VAL A 69 -1.69 -19.19 -14.21
C VAL A 69 -2.11 -20.56 -14.77
N ARG A 70 -1.55 -21.65 -14.21
CA ARG A 70 -1.88 -23.03 -14.65
C ARG A 70 -3.34 -23.41 -14.38
N ALA A 71 -3.92 -22.95 -13.27
CA ALA A 71 -5.33 -23.17 -12.95
C ALA A 71 -6.29 -22.57 -14.00
N ARG A 72 -5.81 -21.65 -14.84
CA ARG A 72 -6.55 -21.03 -15.95
C ARG A 72 -6.20 -21.63 -17.32
N GLY A 73 -5.50 -22.77 -17.35
CA GLY A 73 -5.06 -23.41 -18.58
C GLY A 73 -3.94 -22.67 -19.33
N CYS A 74 -3.30 -21.69 -18.68
CA CYS A 74 -2.20 -20.92 -19.26
C CYS A 74 -0.84 -21.41 -18.74
N GLN A 75 0.24 -21.03 -19.41
CA GLN A 75 1.61 -21.34 -18.99
C GLN A 75 2.59 -20.23 -19.40
N PHE A 76 3.60 -20.02 -18.57
CA PHE A 76 4.76 -19.19 -18.89
C PHE A 76 5.98 -20.11 -19.02
N LEU A 77 6.70 -20.04 -20.14
CA LEU A 77 7.82 -20.93 -20.47
C LEU A 77 9.21 -20.36 -20.10
N GLY A 78 9.24 -19.15 -19.55
CA GLY A 78 10.47 -18.42 -19.27
C GLY A 78 10.57 -17.13 -20.11
N PRO A 79 11.49 -16.23 -19.74
CA PRO A 79 11.85 -15.07 -20.55
C PRO A 79 12.52 -15.44 -21.86
#